data_AF-A0A2G3DS23-F1
#
_entry.id   AF-A0A2G3DS23-F1
#
_cell.length_a   1.000
_cell.length_b   1.000
_cell.length_c   1.000
_cell.angle_alpha   90.00
_cell.angle_beta   90.00
_cell.angle_gamma   90.00
#
_symmetry.space_group_name_H-M   'P 1'
#
loop_
_entity.id
_entity.type
_entity.pdbx_description
1 polymer ?
#
loop_
_entity_poly.entity_id
_entity_poly.type
_entity_poly.pdbx_seq_one_letter_code
_entity_poly.pdbx_strand_id
1 'polypeptide(L)' 'MLHIEKGQDINQELLKKYKSVVPYELTKIWEDFGFCRLVGGYLKVINPEDYQELLNETYF' A
#
# COMPACT_ATOMS: atom_id res chain seq x y z
N MET A 1 2.07 -20.46 6.66
CA MET A 1 2.63 -19.10 6.70
C MET A 1 2.08 -18.34 5.51
N LEU A 2 1.58 -17.11 5.68
CA LEU A 2 1.13 -16.28 4.55
C LEU A 2 2.32 -16.10 3.60
N HIS A 3 2.15 -16.48 2.32
CA HIS A 3 3.16 -16.20 1.31
C HIS A 3 3.04 -14.73 0.90
N ILE A 4 4.14 -13.99 1.07
CA ILE A 4 4.26 -12.58 0.72
C ILE A 4 5.31 -12.45 -0.36
N GLU A 5 4.91 -11.95 -1.52
CA GLU A 5 5.83 -11.57 -2.59
C GLU A 5 6.22 -10.11 -2.38
N LYS A 6 7.46 -9.86 -1.95
CA LYS A 6 7.96 -8.50 -1.72
C LYS A 6 7.84 -7.67 -3.01
N GLY A 7 7.34 -6.44 -2.85
CA GLY A 7 7.20 -5.50 -3.95
C GLY A 7 8.30 -4.44 -3.97
N GLN A 8 8.06 -3.40 -4.76
CA GLN A 8 8.89 -2.21 -4.75
C GLN A 8 8.80 -1.53 -3.38
N ASP A 9 9.96 -1.09 -2.87
CA ASP A 9 10.04 -0.35 -1.62
C ASP A 9 9.27 0.98 -1.71
N ILE A 10 8.75 1.41 -0.57
CA ILE A 10 7.94 2.61 -0.46
C ILE A 10 8.81 3.81 -0.09
N ASN A 11 8.60 4.94 -0.76
CA ASN A 11 9.27 6.20 -0.41
C ASN A 11 8.85 6.63 1.01
N GLN A 12 9.83 7.07 1.82
CA GLN A 12 9.63 7.59 3.17
C GLN A 12 8.64 8.78 3.22
N GLU A 13 8.61 9.64 2.20
CA GLU A 13 7.63 10.73 2.15
C GLU A 13 6.19 10.21 2.03
N LEU A 14 5.98 9.20 1.18
CA LEU A 14 4.69 8.55 1.01
C LEU A 14 4.28 7.85 2.31
N LEU A 15 5.19 7.09 2.91
CA LEU A 15 4.95 6.40 4.18
C LEU A 15 4.57 7.39 5.29
N LYS A 16 5.28 8.52 5.41
CA LYS A 16 4.98 9.56 6.40
C LYS A 16 3.62 10.20 6.17
N LYS A 17 3.24 10.46 4.91
CA LYS A 17 1.91 10.99 4.54
C LYS A 17 0.79 10.06 4.99
N TYR A 18 0.97 8.74 4.80
CA TYR A 18 -0.07 7.76 5.07
C TYR A 18 -0.09 7.21 6.50
N LYS A 19 0.99 7.36 7.28
CA LYS A 19 1.06 6.92 8.69
C LYS A 19 0.01 7.55 9.61
N SER A 20 -0.51 8.73 9.30
CA SER A 20 -1.54 9.40 10.11
C SER A 20 -2.97 9.06 9.71
N VAL A 21 -3.17 8.39 8.57
CA VAL A 21 -4.51 8.11 8.00
C VAL A 21 -4.77 6.62 7.80
N VAL A 22 -3.72 5.81 7.63
CA VAL A 22 -3.80 4.35 7.48
C VAL A 22 -3.43 3.69 8.81
N PRO A 23 -4.14 2.62 9.23
CA PRO A 23 -3.77 1.83 10.41
C PRO A 23 -2.30 1.41 10.45
N TYR A 24 -1.74 1.35 11.65
CA TYR A 24 -0.34 1.02 11.89
C TYR A 24 0.04 -0.34 11.28
N GLU A 25 -0.83 -1.34 11.41
CA GLU A 25 -0.59 -2.70 10.91
C GLU A 25 -0.40 -2.74 9.39
N LEU A 26 -1.15 -1.91 8.66
CA LEU A 26 -1.04 -1.83 7.19
C LEU A 26 0.20 -1.06 6.76
N THR A 27 0.53 0.04 7.47
CA THR A 27 1.77 0.78 7.20
C THR A 27 3.03 0.01 7.59
N LYS A 28 2.93 -0.94 8.53
CA LYS A 28 4.01 -1.87 8.84
C LYS A 28 4.26 -2.86 7.69
N ILE A 29 3.19 -3.36 7.04
CA ILE A 29 3.33 -4.19 5.83
C ILE A 29 4.07 -3.42 4.73
N TRP A 30 3.79 -2.12 4.61
CA TRP A 30 4.44 -1.23 3.65
C TRP A 30 5.94 -1.08 3.95
N GLU A 31 6.31 -0.88 5.22
CA GLU A 31 7.70 -0.79 5.68
C GLU A 31 8.48 -2.09 5.43
N ASP A 32 7.88 -3.24 5.76
CA ASP A 32 8.56 -4.53 5.71
C ASP A 32 8.62 -5.10 4.29
N PHE A 33 7.58 -4.88 3.46
CA PHE A 33 7.39 -5.60 2.20
C PHE A 33 7.11 -4.70 0.97
N GLY A 34 6.96 -3.39 1.16
CA GLY A 34 6.65 -2.46 0.06
C GLY A 34 5.29 -2.74 -0.60
N PHE A 35 5.17 -2.44 -1.89
CA PHE A 35 3.99 -2.72 -2.73
C PHE A 35 3.85 -4.20 -3.09
N CYS A 36 3.73 -5.04 -2.05
CA CYS A 36 3.77 -6.49 -2.12
C CYS A 36 2.48 -7.13 -2.65
N ARG A 37 2.57 -8.41 -2.98
CA ARG A 37 1.41 -9.29 -3.20
C ARG A 37 1.28 -10.31 -2.09
N LEU A 38 0.04 -10.61 -1.72
CA LEU A 38 -0.33 -11.50 -0.64
C LEU A 38 -1.31 -12.55 -1.19
N VAL A 39 -1.42 -13.70 -0.50
CA VAL A 39 -2.41 -14.75 -0.83
C VAL A 39 -2.28 -15.23 -2.29
N GLY A 40 -1.05 -15.54 -2.70
CA GLY A 40 -0.78 -16.03 -4.07
C GLY A 40 -1.15 -15.03 -5.17
N GLY A 41 -1.09 -13.73 -4.88
CA GLY A 41 -1.41 -12.67 -5.85
C GLY A 41 -2.84 -12.15 -5.77
N TYR A 42 -3.71 -12.75 -4.95
CA TYR A 42 -5.12 -12.31 -4.82
C TYR A 42 -5.25 -10.90 -4.24
N LEU A 43 -4.35 -10.52 -3.32
CA LEU A 43 -4.28 -9.17 -2.76
C LEU A 43 -2.98 -8.50 -3.19
N LYS A 44 -3.07 -7.22 -3.58
CA LYS A 44 -1.93 -6.38 -3.93
C LYS A 44 -1.96 -5.11 -3.10
N VAL A 45 -0.84 -4.80 -2.45
CA VAL A 45 -0.60 -3.49 -1.84
C VAL A 45 -0.18 -2.52 -2.95
N ILE A 46 -0.85 -1.37 -3.02
CA ILE A 46 -0.69 -0.38 -4.10
C ILE A 46 -0.28 0.99 -3.55
N ASN A 47 0.25 1.85 -4.42
CA ASN A 47 0.40 3.27 -4.13
C ASN A 47 -0.98 3.94 -4.26
N PRO A 48 -1.54 4.52 -3.18
CA PRO A 48 -2.85 5.16 -3.29
C PRO A 48 -2.82 6.45 -4.12
N GLU A 49 -1.65 7.09 -4.30
CA GLU A 49 -1.51 8.29 -5.14
C GLU A 49 -1.88 8.00 -6.61
N ASP A 50 -1.59 6.78 -7.09
CA ASP A 50 -1.84 6.36 -8.46
C ASP A 50 -3.35 6.31 -8.81
N TYR A 51 -4.22 6.37 -7.79
CA TYR A 51 -5.67 6.22 -7.93
C TYR A 51 -6.46 7.45 -7.48
N GLN A 52 -5.80 8.53 -7.06
CA GLN A 52 -6.52 9.72 -6.55
C GLN A 52 -7.41 10.36 -7.62
N GLU A 53 -6.95 10.43 -8.87
CA GLU A 53 -7.75 10.95 -9.99
C GLU A 53 -9.03 10.12 -10.18
N LEU A 54 -8.88 8.80 -10.31
CA LEU A 54 -10.01 7.88 -10.46
C LEU A 54 -11.00 7.98 -9.29
N LEU A 55 -10.51 8.09 -8.05
CA LEU A 55 -11.37 8.24 -6.88
C LEU A 55 -12.12 9.57 -6.89
N ASN A 56 -11.48 10.65 -7.30
CA ASN A 56 -12.10 11.97 -7.42
C ASN A 56 -13.18 12.02 -8.51
N GLU A 57 -13.02 11.27 -9.60
CA GLU A 57 -14.01 11.22 -10.68
C GLU A 57 -15.23 10.34 -10.35
N THR A 58 -15.08 9.37 -9.44
CA THR A 58 -16.09 8.33 -9.20
C THR A 58 -16.85 8.48 -7.89
N TYR A 59 -16.22 9.06 -6.87
CA TYR A 59 -16.79 9.18 -5.52
C TYR A 59 -17.06 10.63 -5.08
N PHE A 60 -16.64 11.62 -5.87
CA PHE A 60 -16.84 13.05 -5.60
C PHE A 60 -17.40 13.76 -6.83
#